data_AF-A0A5C7MI77-F1
#
_entry.id   AF-A0A5C7MI77-F1
#
_cell.length_a   1.000
_cell.length_b   1.000
_cell.length_c   1.000
_cell.angle_alpha   90.00
_cell.angle_beta   90.00
_cell.angle_gamma   90.00
#
_symmetry.space_group_name_H-M   'P 1'
#
loop_
_entity.id
_entity.type
_entity.pdbx_description
1 polymer ?
#
loop_
_entity_poly.entity_id
_entity_poly.type
_entity_poly.pdbx_seq_one_letter_code
_entity_poly.pdbx_strand_id
1 'polypeptide(L)'
;LGSTVDDAAGEAYDKVARLLGLGYPGGRVLDELARTGDRDAIVFPRGMTGPRDDPYAFSFSGLKTAVARHMEKHPDASHADVAAGFQEAVADVLTRKAVRAATDLGVSTLLIAGGVAANSRLRELAEERCAEAGLTLRVPRPRLCTDNGAMIASFAAHLIAAGAKPSRLDVPSDPGLPVVRGQIA
;
A
#
# COMPACT_ATOMS: atom_id res chain seq x y z
N LEU A 1 -13.47 3.79 -3.47
CA LEU A 1 -13.75 4.02 -2.04
C LEU A 1 -12.79 5.07 -1.49
N GLY A 2 -11.50 4.75 -1.41
CA GLY A 2 -10.44 5.72 -1.16
C GLY A 2 -9.23 5.42 -2.03
N SER A 3 -8.42 6.44 -2.29
CA SER A 3 -7.14 6.36 -2.98
C SER A 3 -6.14 7.28 -2.29
N THR A 4 -4.88 7.21 -2.69
CA THR A 4 -3.95 8.28 -2.33
C THR A 4 -4.45 9.60 -2.93
N VAL A 5 -4.27 10.71 -2.21
CA VAL A 5 -4.48 12.08 -2.73
C VAL A 5 -3.17 12.72 -3.20
N ASP A 6 -2.04 12.05 -2.95
CA ASP A 6 -0.71 12.47 -3.39
C ASP A 6 0.12 11.27 -3.89
N ASP A 7 1.12 10.84 -3.13
CA ASP A 7 2.08 9.81 -3.53
C ASP A 7 1.55 8.42 -3.18
N ALA A 8 1.92 7.44 -4.00
CA ALA A 8 1.68 6.05 -3.65
C ALA A 8 2.56 5.64 -2.45
N ALA A 9 2.12 4.64 -1.68
CA ALA A 9 2.93 4.10 -0.58
C ALA A 9 4.30 3.63 -1.07
N GLY A 10 4.37 2.94 -2.22
CA GLY A 10 5.64 2.51 -2.82
C GLY A 10 6.61 3.66 -3.07
N GLU A 11 6.12 4.77 -3.63
CA GLU A 11 6.93 5.98 -3.86
C GLU A 11 7.43 6.60 -2.55
N ALA A 12 6.64 6.53 -1.48
CA ALA A 12 7.08 6.95 -0.16
C ALA A 12 8.20 6.08 0.40
N TYR A 13 8.10 4.75 0.25
CA TYR A 13 9.18 3.84 0.61
C TYR A 13 10.46 4.14 -0.18
N ASP A 14 10.36 4.32 -1.49
CA ASP A 14 11.52 4.60 -2.34
C ASP A 14 12.18 5.94 -2.00
N LYS A 15 11.37 6.96 -1.68
CA LYS A 15 11.90 8.27 -1.25
C LYS A 15 12.62 8.18 0.08
N VAL A 16 12.04 7.51 1.08
CA VAL A 16 12.64 7.38 2.41
C VAL A 16 13.89 6.49 2.37
N ALA A 17 13.88 5.41 1.60
CA ALA A 17 15.07 4.59 1.38
C ALA A 17 16.22 5.42 0.79
N ARG A 18 15.92 6.31 -0.17
CA ARG A 18 16.92 7.24 -0.71
C ARG A 18 17.45 8.22 0.34
N LEU A 19 16.59 8.76 1.21
CA LEU A 19 17.00 9.65 2.31
C LEU A 19 17.95 8.93 3.28
N LEU A 20 17.69 7.65 3.57
CA LEU A 20 18.51 6.80 4.44
C LEU A 20 19.77 6.23 3.76
N GLY A 21 20.01 6.53 2.48
CA GLY A 21 21.16 6.04 1.72
C GLY A 21 21.08 4.56 1.29
N LEU A 22 19.88 3.98 1.24
CA LEU A 22 19.66 2.54 0.99
C LEU A 22 19.50 2.16 -0.49
N GLY A 23 19.42 3.14 -1.39
CA GLY A 23 19.28 2.93 -2.83
C GLY A 23 17.84 2.72 -3.33
N TYR A 24 17.70 2.06 -4.48
CA TYR A 24 16.42 1.80 -5.18
C TYR A 24 16.44 0.42 -5.86
N PRO A 25 15.35 -0.38 -5.84
CA PRO A 25 14.06 -0.14 -5.16
C PRO A 25 14.18 -0.17 -3.63
N GLY A 26 13.54 0.77 -2.96
CA GLY A 26 13.70 1.02 -1.53
C GLY A 26 12.85 0.15 -0.62
N GLY A 27 11.70 -0.31 -1.09
CA GLY A 27 10.69 -0.99 -0.26
C GLY A 27 11.21 -2.20 0.52
N ARG A 28 11.94 -3.11 -0.14
CA ARG A 28 12.45 -4.33 0.50
C ARG A 28 13.56 -4.03 1.50
N VAL A 29 14.53 -3.20 1.12
CA VAL A 29 15.69 -2.88 1.98
C VAL A 29 15.23 -2.09 3.22
N LEU A 30 14.27 -1.19 3.05
CA LEU A 30 13.67 -0.45 4.17
C LEU A 30 12.89 -1.40 5.10
N ASP A 31 12.14 -2.36 4.56
CA ASP A 31 11.44 -3.38 5.37
C ASP A 31 12.42 -4.28 6.13
N GLU A 32 13.54 -4.67 5.53
CA GLU A 32 14.60 -5.43 6.20
C GLU A 32 15.26 -4.62 7.33
N LEU A 33 15.56 -3.34 7.10
CA LEU A 33 16.15 -2.44 8.09
C LEU A 33 15.18 -2.11 9.24
N ALA A 34 13.90 -1.91 8.94
CA ALA A 34 12.88 -1.61 9.94
C ALA A 34 12.72 -2.72 10.99
N ARG A 35 12.98 -3.99 10.62
CA ARG A 35 12.94 -5.13 11.56
C ARG A 35 14.02 -5.06 12.64
N THR A 36 15.10 -4.32 12.42
CA THR A 36 16.18 -4.17 13.40
C THR A 36 16.06 -2.90 14.24
N GLY A 37 14.99 -2.12 14.03
CA GLY A 37 14.74 -0.86 14.75
C GLY A 37 13.60 -0.97 15.74
N ASP A 38 13.52 0.02 16.62
CA ASP A 38 12.37 0.24 17.49
C ASP A 38 11.33 1.14 16.81
N ARG A 39 10.14 0.60 16.59
CA ARG A 39 9.01 1.30 15.94
C ARG A 39 8.43 2.41 16.82
N ASP A 40 8.66 2.35 18.12
CA ASP A 40 8.14 3.30 19.10
C ASP A 40 9.15 4.41 19.43
N ALA A 41 10.41 4.27 19.01
CA ALA A 41 11.46 5.26 19.25
C ALA A 41 11.18 6.59 18.53
N ILE A 42 10.56 6.56 17.34
CA ILE A 42 10.26 7.78 16.55
C ILE A 42 8.83 7.73 16.01
N VAL A 43 7.97 8.57 16.58
CA VAL A 43 6.56 8.66 16.18
C VAL A 43 6.38 9.68 15.05
N PHE A 44 6.14 9.20 13.83
CA PHE A 44 5.83 10.03 12.68
C PHE A 44 4.33 10.33 12.52
N PRO A 45 3.92 11.41 11.83
CA PRO A 45 2.51 11.75 11.66
C PRO A 45 1.75 10.72 10.81
N ARG A 46 0.48 10.47 11.16
CA ARG A 46 -0.47 9.67 10.38
C ARG A 46 -1.37 10.59 9.57
N GLY A 47 -1.05 10.79 8.29
CA GLY A 47 -1.78 11.70 7.39
C GLY A 47 -3.24 11.27 7.17
N MET A 48 -4.12 12.26 6.99
CA MET A 48 -5.56 12.07 6.68
C MET A 48 -6.31 11.20 7.71
N THR A 49 -6.08 11.46 9.00
CA THR A 49 -6.74 10.77 10.12
C THR A 49 -7.61 11.69 10.98
N GLY A 50 -7.77 12.96 10.59
CA GLY A 50 -8.59 13.93 11.29
C GLY A 50 -10.11 13.71 11.08
N PRO A 51 -10.95 14.30 11.95
CA PRO A 51 -12.41 14.09 11.92
C PRO A 51 -13.11 14.66 10.67
N ARG A 52 -12.44 15.56 9.93
CA ARG A 52 -12.94 16.17 8.69
C ARG A 52 -12.33 15.57 7.43
N ASP A 53 -11.38 14.66 7.56
CA ASP A 53 -10.72 14.03 6.42
C ASP A 53 -11.62 12.94 5.83
N ASP A 54 -11.43 12.67 4.53
CA ASP A 54 -12.07 11.52 3.89
C ASP A 54 -11.68 10.23 4.64
N PRO A 55 -12.67 9.39 5.03
CA PRO A 55 -12.43 8.25 5.89
C PRO A 55 -11.52 7.20 5.26
N TYR A 56 -11.46 7.13 3.93
CA TYR A 56 -10.77 6.08 3.18
C TYR A 56 -9.57 6.58 2.38
N ALA A 57 -9.50 7.87 2.06
CA ALA A 57 -8.36 8.45 1.35
C ALA A 57 -7.13 8.61 2.26
N PHE A 58 -5.93 8.56 1.70
CA PHE A 58 -4.68 8.64 2.46
C PHE A 58 -3.63 9.50 1.75
N SER A 59 -2.63 9.95 2.50
CA SER A 59 -1.56 10.84 2.05
C SER A 59 -0.25 10.47 2.73
N PHE A 60 0.84 10.46 1.96
CA PHE A 60 2.19 10.20 2.47
C PHE A 60 3.18 11.33 2.21
N SER A 61 2.81 12.38 1.48
CA SER A 61 3.69 13.54 1.23
C SER A 61 4.18 14.22 2.52
N GLY A 62 3.25 14.46 3.46
CA GLY A 62 3.57 15.03 4.78
C GLY A 62 4.44 14.11 5.63
N LEU A 63 4.25 12.79 5.52
CA LEU A 63 5.05 11.78 6.21
C LEU A 63 6.51 11.79 5.71
N LYS A 64 6.72 11.79 4.39
CA LYS A 64 8.07 11.90 3.80
C LYS A 64 8.80 13.15 4.27
N THR A 65 8.08 14.28 4.33
CA THR A 65 8.62 15.55 4.79
C THR A 65 8.99 15.51 6.28
N ALA A 66 8.16 14.86 7.10
CA ALA A 66 8.45 14.69 8.52
C ALA A 66 9.71 13.83 8.75
N VAL A 67 9.89 12.76 7.96
CA VAL A 67 11.10 11.93 8.00
C VAL A 67 12.34 12.74 7.63
N ALA A 68 12.32 13.47 6.51
CA ALA A 68 13.44 14.31 6.08
C ALA A 68 13.82 15.34 7.17
N ARG A 69 12.84 16.05 7.71
CA ARG A 69 13.07 17.03 8.79
C ARG A 69 13.57 16.39 10.09
N HIS A 70 13.16 15.17 10.39
CA HIS A 70 13.65 14.46 11.56
C HIS A 70 15.15 14.14 11.40
N MET A 71 15.54 13.61 10.24
CA MET A 71 16.95 13.30 9.93
C MET A 71 17.83 14.56 9.89
N GLU A 72 17.33 15.68 9.38
CA GLU A 72 18.04 16.97 9.40
C GLU A 72 18.30 17.47 10.83
N LYS A 73 17.34 17.28 11.74
CA LYS A 73 17.45 17.71 13.14
C LYS A 73 18.25 16.75 14.01
N HIS A 74 18.28 15.47 13.64
CA HIS A 74 18.91 14.39 14.39
C HIS A 74 19.81 13.59 13.44
N PRO A 75 20.96 14.13 13.04
CA PRO A 75 21.85 13.47 12.07
C PRO A 75 22.38 12.13 12.57
N ASP A 76 22.43 11.93 13.89
CA ASP A 76 22.88 10.69 14.54
C ASP A 76 21.73 9.72 14.86
N ALA A 77 20.50 10.00 14.40
CA ALA A 77 19.35 9.12 14.62
C ALA A 77 19.60 7.75 13.98
N SER A 78 19.20 6.69 14.69
CA SER A 78 19.23 5.33 14.16
C SER A 78 18.41 5.24 12.88
N HIS A 79 19.06 4.90 11.77
CA HIS A 79 18.35 4.66 10.50
C HIS A 79 17.33 3.52 10.62
N ALA A 80 17.60 2.54 11.49
CA ALA A 80 16.68 1.45 11.77
C ALA A 80 15.41 1.94 12.46
N ASP A 81 15.53 2.81 13.46
CA ASP A 81 14.38 3.37 14.19
C ASP A 81 13.58 4.33 13.30
N VAL A 82 14.27 5.11 12.45
CA VAL A 82 13.61 5.96 11.45
C VAL A 82 12.82 5.11 10.46
N ALA A 83 13.42 4.02 9.95
CA ALA A 83 12.75 3.09 9.04
C ALA A 83 11.54 2.42 9.71
N ALA A 84 11.70 1.96 10.96
CA ALA A 84 10.65 1.31 11.75
C ALA A 84 9.47 2.26 12.02
N GLY A 85 9.73 3.48 12.51
CA GLY A 85 8.70 4.48 12.76
C GLY A 85 7.96 4.91 11.48
N PHE A 86 8.69 5.06 10.36
CA PHE A 86 8.09 5.37 9.06
C PHE A 86 7.19 4.23 8.58
N GLN A 87 7.70 3.00 8.62
CA GLN A 87 6.97 1.80 8.23
C GLN A 87 5.69 1.64 9.07
N GLU A 88 5.77 1.85 10.39
CA GLU A 88 4.62 1.80 11.28
C GLU A 88 3.56 2.84 10.90
N ALA A 89 3.95 4.08 10.59
CA ALA A 89 3.01 5.12 10.17
C ALA A 89 2.29 4.77 8.86
N VAL A 90 2.99 4.19 7.87
CA VAL A 90 2.37 3.76 6.61
C VAL A 90 1.44 2.57 6.84
N ALA A 91 1.91 1.54 7.54
CA ALA A 91 1.14 0.34 7.82
C ALA A 91 -0.14 0.67 8.61
N ASP A 92 -0.05 1.54 9.63
CA ASP A 92 -1.19 1.96 10.43
C ASP A 92 -2.27 2.64 9.60
N VAL A 93 -1.91 3.63 8.77
CA VAL A 93 -2.88 4.35 7.94
C VAL A 93 -3.57 3.42 6.95
N LEU A 94 -2.82 2.59 6.22
CA LEU A 94 -3.38 1.73 5.19
C LEU A 94 -4.31 0.66 5.78
N THR A 95 -3.86 -0.04 6.82
CA THR A 95 -4.63 -1.14 7.40
C THR A 95 -5.87 -0.64 8.15
N ARG A 96 -5.78 0.51 8.86
CA ARG A 96 -6.93 1.11 9.56
C ARG A 96 -8.04 1.47 8.57
N LYS A 97 -7.67 2.13 7.48
CA LYS A 97 -8.64 2.58 6.45
C LYS A 97 -9.21 1.40 5.67
N ALA A 98 -8.41 0.39 5.38
CA ALA A 98 -8.86 -0.82 4.70
C ALA A 98 -9.85 -1.63 5.54
N VAL A 99 -9.57 -1.84 6.83
CA VAL A 99 -10.48 -2.53 7.76
C VAL A 99 -11.75 -1.73 7.96
N ARG A 100 -11.64 -0.40 8.16
CA ARG A 100 -12.82 0.47 8.25
C ARG A 100 -13.72 0.34 7.03
N ALA A 101 -13.16 0.45 5.82
CA ALA A 101 -13.94 0.33 4.59
C ALA A 101 -14.63 -1.04 4.46
N ALA A 102 -13.96 -2.12 4.90
CA ALA A 102 -14.53 -3.45 4.88
C ALA A 102 -15.72 -3.58 5.86
N THR A 103 -15.57 -3.07 7.09
CA THR A 103 -16.63 -3.05 8.10
C THR A 103 -17.81 -2.19 7.68
N ASP A 104 -17.56 -0.96 7.21
CA ASP A 104 -18.60 0.00 6.82
C ASP A 104 -19.44 -0.51 5.63
N LEU A 105 -18.86 -1.34 4.75
CA LEU A 105 -19.55 -1.99 3.63
C LEU A 105 -20.15 -3.35 3.98
N GLY A 106 -19.93 -3.88 5.19
CA GLY A 106 -20.42 -5.20 5.60
C GLY A 106 -19.82 -6.36 4.79
N VAL A 107 -18.61 -6.22 4.26
CA VAL A 107 -17.92 -7.31 3.55
C VAL A 107 -17.12 -8.16 4.55
N SER A 108 -17.01 -9.47 4.30
CA SER A 108 -16.35 -10.41 5.22
C SER A 108 -14.87 -10.64 4.93
N THR A 109 -14.37 -10.16 3.79
CA THR A 109 -13.04 -10.51 3.28
C THR A 109 -12.30 -9.27 2.82
N LEU A 110 -11.06 -9.10 3.31
CA LEU A 110 -10.12 -8.08 2.85
C LEU A 110 -9.01 -8.76 2.04
N LEU A 111 -8.73 -8.25 0.84
CA LEU A 111 -7.62 -8.71 0.01
C LEU A 111 -6.54 -7.63 -0.10
N ILE A 112 -5.29 -8.00 0.13
CA ILE A 112 -4.14 -7.10 -0.02
C ILE A 112 -3.24 -7.64 -1.14
N ALA A 113 -2.97 -6.82 -2.16
CA ALA A 113 -2.12 -7.15 -3.30
C ALA A 113 -1.22 -5.96 -3.66
N GLY A 114 -0.33 -6.13 -4.65
CA GLY A 114 0.67 -5.14 -5.04
C GLY A 114 2.01 -5.29 -4.30
N GLY A 115 3.02 -4.50 -4.69
CA GLY A 115 4.37 -4.58 -4.13
C GLY A 115 4.43 -4.30 -2.63
N VAL A 116 3.58 -3.41 -2.12
CA VAL A 116 3.50 -3.10 -0.68
C VAL A 116 2.91 -4.26 0.12
N ALA A 117 2.17 -5.18 -0.53
CA ALA A 117 1.72 -6.42 0.12
C ALA A 117 2.89 -7.36 0.47
N ALA A 118 4.12 -7.10 0.02
CA ALA A 118 5.31 -7.85 0.46
C ALA A 118 5.92 -7.30 1.76
N ASN A 119 5.52 -6.10 2.21
CA ASN A 119 6.00 -5.48 3.43
C ASN A 119 5.52 -6.26 4.66
N SER A 120 6.46 -6.68 5.51
CA SER A 120 6.11 -7.56 6.65
C SER A 120 5.22 -6.87 7.67
N ARG A 121 5.54 -5.63 8.04
CA ARG A 121 4.76 -4.94 9.07
C ARG A 121 3.34 -4.64 8.62
N LEU A 122 3.14 -4.30 7.35
CA LEU A 122 1.79 -4.13 6.79
C LEU A 122 0.98 -5.42 6.86
N ARG A 123 1.61 -6.58 6.58
CA ARG A 123 0.94 -7.89 6.71
C ARG A 123 0.56 -8.18 8.15
N GLU A 124 1.52 -8.07 9.07
CA GLU A 124 1.29 -8.31 10.50
C GLU A 124 0.11 -7.47 11.02
N LEU A 125 0.14 -6.16 10.76
CA LEU A 125 -0.89 -5.26 11.25
C LEU A 125 -2.25 -5.47 10.55
N ALA A 126 -2.25 -5.92 9.29
CA ALA A 126 -3.48 -6.31 8.60
C ALA A 126 -4.06 -7.60 9.20
N GLU A 127 -3.23 -8.59 9.52
CA GLU A 127 -3.65 -9.85 10.13
C GLU A 127 -4.27 -9.59 11.50
N GLU A 128 -3.59 -8.83 12.36
CA GLU A 128 -4.08 -8.41 13.68
C GLU A 128 -5.46 -7.74 13.58
N ARG A 129 -5.57 -6.68 12.77
CA ARG A 129 -6.81 -5.88 12.67
C ARG A 129 -7.95 -6.62 11.98
N CYS A 130 -7.65 -7.44 10.98
CA CYS A 130 -8.68 -8.28 10.37
C CYS A 130 -9.21 -9.31 11.38
N ALA A 131 -8.34 -9.94 12.18
CA ALA A 131 -8.78 -10.88 13.22
C ALA A 131 -9.67 -10.18 14.25
N GLU A 132 -9.28 -9.00 14.74
CA GLU A 132 -10.08 -8.19 15.67
C GLU A 132 -11.44 -7.80 15.11
N ALA A 133 -11.51 -7.47 13.81
CA ALA A 133 -12.74 -7.07 13.12
C ALA A 133 -13.58 -8.26 12.61
N GLY A 134 -13.14 -9.51 12.80
CA GLY A 134 -13.82 -10.70 12.27
C GLY A 134 -13.76 -10.81 10.74
N LEU A 135 -12.77 -10.20 10.10
CA LEU A 135 -12.54 -10.22 8.66
C LEU A 135 -11.58 -11.35 8.27
N THR A 136 -11.86 -12.00 7.14
CA THR A 136 -10.91 -12.91 6.50
C THR A 136 -9.89 -12.11 5.70
N LEU A 137 -8.62 -12.15 6.11
CA LEU A 137 -7.53 -11.59 5.30
C LEU A 137 -7.10 -12.58 4.22
N ARG A 138 -6.96 -12.10 2.98
CA ARG A 138 -6.39 -12.85 1.86
C ARG A 138 -5.21 -12.08 1.27
N VAL A 139 -4.05 -12.72 1.23
CA VAL A 139 -2.87 -12.16 0.58
C VAL A 139 -2.38 -13.15 -0.48
N PRO A 140 -2.33 -12.79 -1.77
CA PRO A 140 -1.81 -13.67 -2.80
C PRO A 140 -0.35 -14.06 -2.56
N ARG A 141 0.08 -15.14 -3.21
CA ARG A 141 1.50 -15.53 -3.23
C ARG A 141 2.32 -14.36 -3.80
N PRO A 142 3.54 -14.06 -3.29
CA PRO A 142 4.32 -12.91 -3.73
C PRO A 142 4.47 -12.76 -5.25
N ARG A 143 4.69 -13.86 -5.98
CA ARG A 143 4.81 -13.88 -7.45
C ARG A 143 3.54 -13.43 -8.19
N LEU A 144 2.39 -13.45 -7.52
CA LEU A 144 1.10 -12.99 -8.05
C LEU A 144 0.76 -11.55 -7.63
N CYS A 145 1.52 -10.95 -6.71
CA CYS A 145 1.30 -9.58 -6.25
C CYS A 145 1.94 -8.52 -7.14
N THR A 146 2.95 -8.89 -7.93
CA THR A 146 3.60 -8.01 -8.93
C THR A 146 2.92 -8.15 -10.28
N ASP A 147 3.00 -7.14 -11.14
CA ASP A 147 2.43 -7.17 -12.48
C ASP A 147 2.92 -8.40 -13.26
N ASN A 148 1.97 -9.20 -13.75
CA ASN A 148 2.28 -10.44 -14.44
C ASN A 148 1.17 -10.83 -15.43
N GLY A 149 1.52 -11.59 -16.47
CA GLY A 149 0.55 -12.00 -17.49
C GLY A 149 -0.57 -12.93 -16.98
N ALA A 150 -0.39 -13.61 -15.84
CA ALA A 150 -1.40 -14.51 -15.31
C ALA A 150 -2.63 -13.75 -14.78
N MET A 151 -2.45 -12.55 -14.22
CA MET A 151 -3.57 -11.71 -13.78
C MET A 151 -4.42 -11.24 -14.97
N ILE A 152 -3.78 -10.91 -16.09
CA ILE A 152 -4.44 -10.50 -17.33
C ILE A 152 -5.21 -11.68 -17.93
N ALA A 153 -4.57 -12.85 -18.00
CA ALA A 153 -5.21 -14.07 -18.49
C ALA A 153 -6.42 -14.48 -17.62
N SER A 154 -6.29 -14.39 -16.30
CA SER A 154 -7.38 -14.69 -15.36
C SER A 154 -8.56 -13.72 -15.54
N PHE A 155 -8.28 -12.41 -15.65
CA PHE A 155 -9.31 -11.41 -15.90
C PHE A 155 -10.03 -11.66 -17.23
N ALA A 156 -9.29 -11.91 -18.31
CA ALA A 156 -9.87 -12.23 -19.61
C ALA A 156 -10.73 -13.51 -19.57
N ALA A 157 -10.28 -14.56 -18.87
CA ALA A 157 -11.05 -15.78 -18.70
C ALA A 157 -12.40 -15.53 -17.99
N HIS A 158 -12.43 -14.68 -16.95
CA HIS A 158 -13.67 -14.28 -16.28
C HIS A 158 -14.60 -13.49 -17.21
N LEU A 159 -14.07 -12.60 -18.04
CA LEU A 159 -14.87 -11.85 -19.03
C LEU A 159 -15.49 -12.78 -20.07
N ILE A 160 -14.70 -13.71 -20.63
CA ILE A 160 -15.19 -14.68 -21.62
C ILE A 160 -16.26 -15.58 -20.99
N ALA A 161 -16.05 -16.05 -19.76
CA ALA A 161 -17.04 -16.85 -19.04
C ALA A 161 -18.34 -16.08 -18.77
N ALA A 162 -18.26 -14.74 -18.61
CA ALA A 162 -19.42 -13.86 -18.51
C ALA A 162 -20.06 -13.49 -19.86
N GLY A 163 -19.58 -14.06 -20.97
CA GLY A 163 -20.13 -13.84 -22.32
C GLY A 163 -19.56 -12.64 -23.06
N ALA A 164 -18.45 -12.06 -22.59
CA ALA A 164 -17.78 -10.97 -23.31
C ALA A 164 -17.28 -11.45 -24.69
N LYS A 165 -17.44 -10.60 -25.69
CA LYS A 165 -16.87 -10.83 -27.03
C LYS A 165 -15.41 -10.38 -27.07
N PRO A 166 -14.59 -10.95 -27.96
CA PRO A 166 -13.23 -10.47 -28.17
C PRO A 166 -13.22 -9.00 -28.61
N SER A 167 -12.27 -8.22 -28.08
CA SER A 167 -11.99 -6.88 -28.58
C SER A 167 -11.55 -6.93 -30.04
N ARG A 168 -11.79 -5.85 -30.77
CA ARG A 168 -11.33 -5.70 -32.16
C ARG A 168 -9.80 -5.62 -32.22
N LEU A 169 -9.24 -5.98 -33.38
CA LEU A 169 -7.79 -5.91 -33.61
C LEU A 169 -7.25 -4.46 -33.62
N ASP A 170 -8.11 -3.47 -33.81
CA ASP A 170 -7.79 -2.03 -33.84
C ASP A 170 -8.03 -1.34 -32.48
N VAL A 171 -8.17 -2.12 -31.39
CA VAL A 171 -8.40 -1.55 -30.05
C VAL A 171 -7.23 -0.63 -29.62
N PRO A 172 -7.50 0.63 -29.26
CA PRO A 172 -6.45 1.55 -28.83
C PRO A 172 -6.03 1.26 -27.38
N SER A 173 -4.83 1.68 -26.98
CA SER A 173 -4.49 1.77 -25.56
C SER A 173 -5.15 3.01 -24.94
N ASP A 174 -5.63 2.87 -23.69
CA ASP A 174 -6.13 3.98 -22.88
C ASP A 174 -5.29 4.08 -21.58
N PRO A 175 -4.31 4.98 -21.51
CA PRO A 175 -3.52 5.20 -20.30
C PRO A 175 -4.34 5.71 -19.10
N GLY A 176 -5.54 6.27 -19.34
CA GLY A 176 -6.44 6.80 -18.33
C GLY A 176 -7.60 5.87 -17.98
N LEU A 177 -7.54 4.59 -18.39
CA LEU A 177 -8.64 3.66 -18.25
C LEU A 177 -9.10 3.54 -16.78
N PRO A 178 -10.38 3.80 -16.46
CA PRO A 178 -10.87 3.68 -15.09
C PRO A 178 -10.82 2.24 -14.59
N VAL A 179 -10.37 2.05 -13.34
CA VAL A 179 -10.25 0.72 -12.70
C VAL A 179 -11.59 -0.04 -12.59
N VAL A 180 -12.72 0.68 -12.66
CA VAL A 180 -14.07 0.10 -12.60
C VAL A 180 -14.59 -0.40 -13.95
N ARG A 181 -13.85 -0.19 -15.05
CA ARG A 181 -14.29 -0.52 -16.40
C ARG A 181 -13.22 -1.30 -17.16
N GLY A 182 -13.53 -2.53 -17.53
CA GLY A 182 -12.73 -3.26 -18.50
C GLY A 182 -12.87 -2.61 -19.89
N GLN A 183 -11.76 -2.48 -20.62
CA GLN A 183 -11.79 -2.07 -22.02
C GLN A 183 -12.24 -3.27 -22.87
N ILE A 184 -13.55 -3.36 -23.07
CA ILE A 184 -14.21 -4.35 -23.91
C ILE A 184 -14.88 -3.55 -25.03
N ALA A 185 -14.60 -3.92 -26.29
CA ALA A 185 -15.18 -3.27 -27.46
C ALA A 185 -16.63 -3.68 -27.70
#